data_AF-A0A8H4BB21-F1
#
_entry.id   AF-A0A8H4BB21-F1
#
_cell.length_a   1.000
_cell.length_b   1.000
_cell.length_c   1.000
_cell.angle_alpha   90.00
_cell.angle_beta   90.00
_cell.angle_gamma   90.00
#
_symmetry.space_group_name_H-M   'P 1'
#
loop_
_entity.id
_entity.type
_entity.pdbx_description
1 polymer ?
#
loop_
_entity_poly.entity_id
_entity_poly.type
_entity_poly.pdbx_seq_one_letter_code
_entity_poly.pdbx_strand_id
1 'polypeptide(L)'
;MSNSQNNRTIWLYGAAALSLALAGSGLAYYILEDDKQAKRRRAGRRAERTTLRLLHQIKEEQQAIALNMEKVEGTIEDQACDEKAFKQKEYTLAHSNELLLRLMEKLDAIRPLTVVMGGETEAEPNEFERALVANIKAKKRTVIECIEGLFRRLDVANGKMKKESARREEVAREKERLEKEEAERLAREEREREEIRKENERKAKEEQERIAQEEALLRQKEEEASLQQEILSKQDDYEQVEIIEQEEAAEPVQEQDQEQAILAAMKEVEQEDENSK
;
A
#
# COMPACT_ATOMS: atom_id res chain seq x y z
N MET A 1 80.65 66.16 -68.02
CA MET A 1 80.41 64.97 -67.17
C MET A 1 79.13 65.22 -66.39
N SER A 2 77.98 64.60 -66.69
CA SER A 2 76.75 64.90 -65.90
C SER A 2 75.62 63.85 -65.96
N ASN A 3 75.31 63.20 -67.10
CA ASN A 3 74.12 62.30 -67.14
C ASN A 3 74.35 60.85 -66.68
N SER A 4 75.54 60.28 -66.90
CA SER A 4 75.82 58.87 -66.54
C SER A 4 75.99 58.66 -65.03
N GLN A 5 76.55 59.64 -64.32
CA GLN A 5 76.69 59.60 -62.86
C GLN A 5 75.34 59.76 -62.14
N ASN A 6 74.48 60.69 -62.61
CA ASN A 6 73.15 60.88 -62.03
C ASN A 6 72.24 59.65 -62.21
N ASN A 7 72.28 58.98 -63.37
CA ASN A 7 71.50 57.75 -63.58
C ASN A 7 71.98 56.62 -62.66
N ARG A 8 73.30 56.47 -62.45
CA ARG A 8 73.85 55.47 -61.51
C ARG A 8 73.42 55.75 -60.07
N THR A 9 73.42 57.01 -59.63
CA THR A 9 72.96 57.36 -58.29
C THR A 9 71.47 57.11 -58.10
N ILE A 10 70.62 57.40 -59.10
CA ILE A 10 69.18 57.12 -59.02
C ILE A 10 68.91 55.61 -58.93
N TRP A 11 69.63 54.79 -59.71
CA TRP A 11 69.54 53.34 -59.61
C TRP A 11 70.07 52.79 -58.28
N LEU A 12 71.14 53.38 -57.73
CA LEU A 12 71.67 53.02 -56.42
C LEU A 12 70.69 53.36 -55.29
N TYR A 13 70.10 54.56 -55.30
CA TYR A 13 69.08 54.95 -54.31
C TYR A 13 67.79 54.13 -54.47
N GLY A 14 67.37 53.85 -55.71
CA GLY A 14 66.22 52.98 -56.00
C GLY A 14 66.45 51.55 -55.50
N ALA A 15 67.62 50.96 -55.76
CA ALA A 15 67.98 49.64 -55.26
C ALA A 15 68.10 49.61 -53.72
N ALA A 16 68.65 50.65 -53.11
CA ALA A 16 68.73 50.77 -51.65
C ALA A 16 67.35 50.92 -50.99
N ALA A 17 66.43 51.69 -51.59
CA ALA A 17 65.06 51.81 -51.09
C ALA A 17 64.29 50.49 -51.20
N LEU A 18 64.45 49.77 -52.32
CA LEU A 18 63.82 48.46 -52.53
C LEU A 18 64.35 47.40 -51.56
N SER A 19 65.65 47.37 -51.30
CA SER A 19 66.24 46.44 -50.33
C SER A 19 65.79 46.74 -48.90
N LEU A 20 65.69 48.02 -48.54
CA LEU A 20 65.20 48.44 -47.23
C LEU A 20 63.70 48.14 -47.05
N ALA A 21 62.89 48.30 -48.11
CA ALA A 21 61.48 47.92 -48.12
C ALA A 21 61.29 46.40 -47.97
N LEU A 22 62.07 45.60 -48.71
CA LEU A 22 62.02 44.14 -48.61
C LEU A 22 62.48 43.66 -47.23
N ALA A 23 63.59 44.20 -46.71
CA ALA A 23 64.05 43.89 -45.36
C ALA A 23 63.05 44.31 -44.27
N GLY A 24 62.46 45.50 -44.39
CA GLY A 24 61.41 45.99 -43.50
C GLY A 24 60.16 45.12 -43.53
N SER A 25 59.71 44.70 -44.73
CA SER A 25 58.56 43.79 -44.87
C SER A 25 58.84 42.40 -44.31
N GLY A 26 60.06 41.87 -44.47
CA GLY A 26 60.47 40.58 -43.91
C GLY A 26 60.51 40.61 -42.38
N LEU A 27 61.03 41.68 -41.78
CA LEU A 27 61.00 41.89 -40.33
C LEU A 27 59.57 42.03 -39.81
N ALA A 28 58.71 42.78 -40.50
CA ALA A 28 57.30 42.92 -40.14
C ALA A 28 56.56 41.57 -40.21
N TYR A 29 56.81 40.77 -41.24
CA TYR A 29 56.28 39.42 -41.37
C TYR A 29 56.73 38.50 -40.23
N TYR A 30 58.02 38.53 -39.88
CA TYR A 30 58.56 37.72 -38.79
C TYR A 30 57.94 38.08 -37.44
N ILE A 31 57.76 39.37 -37.14
CA ILE A 31 57.12 39.85 -35.91
C ILE A 31 55.64 39.42 -35.86
N LEU A 32 54.92 39.52 -36.98
CA LEU A 32 53.53 39.06 -37.08
C LEU A 32 53.39 37.55 -36.87
N GLU A 33 54.31 36.76 -37.41
CA GLU A 33 54.29 35.31 -37.27
C GLU A 33 54.62 34.88 -35.82
N ASP A 34 55.59 35.54 -35.18
CA ASP A 34 55.93 35.28 -33.78
C ASP A 34 54.78 35.66 -32.82
N ASP A 35 54.10 36.79 -33.06
CA ASP A 35 52.90 37.17 -32.29
C ASP A 35 51.75 36.18 -32.49
N LYS A 36 51.52 35.69 -33.73
CA LYS A 36 50.54 34.63 -34.00
C LYS A 36 50.89 33.33 -33.24
N GLN A 37 52.15 32.90 -33.26
CA GLN A 37 52.58 31.71 -32.53
C GLN A 37 52.45 31.89 -31.02
N ALA A 38 52.81 33.06 -30.49
CA ALA A 38 52.65 33.38 -29.08
C ALA A 38 51.17 33.39 -28.65
N LYS A 39 50.28 33.94 -29.49
CA LYS A 39 48.83 33.91 -29.28
C LYS A 39 48.30 32.47 -29.30
N ARG A 40 48.70 31.65 -30.27
CA ARG A 40 48.34 30.22 -30.35
C ARG A 40 48.77 29.45 -29.11
N ARG A 41 50.03 29.61 -28.65
CA ARG A 41 50.53 28.97 -27.42
C ARG A 41 49.73 29.40 -26.19
N ARG A 42 49.43 30.70 -26.04
CA ARG A 42 48.63 31.22 -24.92
C ARG A 42 47.19 30.68 -24.96
N ALA A 43 46.58 30.65 -26.14
CA ALA A 43 45.23 30.10 -26.34
C ALA A 43 45.20 28.60 -26.00
N GLY A 44 46.12 27.81 -26.58
CA GLY A 44 46.24 26.38 -26.30
C GLY A 44 46.45 26.07 -24.82
N ARG A 45 47.31 26.82 -24.10
CA ARG A 45 47.48 26.65 -22.64
C ARG A 45 46.24 27.02 -21.84
N ARG A 46 45.50 28.05 -22.25
CA ARG A 46 44.24 28.42 -21.59
C ARG A 46 43.21 27.32 -21.80
N ALA A 47 43.04 26.86 -23.04
CA ALA A 47 42.14 25.76 -23.40
C ALA A 47 42.48 24.49 -22.63
N GLU A 48 43.76 24.09 -22.59
CA GLU A 48 44.23 22.97 -21.79
C GLU A 48 43.84 23.13 -20.32
N ARG A 49 44.19 24.26 -19.69
CA ARG A 49 43.86 24.49 -18.27
C ARG A 49 42.36 24.40 -18.02
N THR A 50 41.54 24.97 -18.90
CA THR A 50 40.08 24.89 -18.75
C THR A 50 39.57 23.46 -18.89
N THR A 51 40.04 22.69 -19.88
CA THR A 51 39.66 21.29 -20.05
C THR A 51 40.14 20.42 -18.90
N LEU A 52 41.34 20.67 -18.38
CA LEU A 52 41.86 19.94 -17.23
C LEU A 52 41.05 20.21 -15.96
N ARG A 53 40.55 21.45 -15.78
CA ARG A 53 39.60 21.74 -14.69
C ARG A 53 38.28 21.01 -14.87
N LEU A 54 37.74 20.98 -16.08
CA LEU A 54 36.51 20.21 -16.37
C LEU A 54 36.71 18.72 -16.09
N LEU A 55 37.84 18.14 -16.52
CA LEU A 55 38.18 16.75 -16.22
C LEU A 55 38.33 16.49 -14.71
N HIS A 56 38.89 17.46 -13.98
CA HIS A 56 38.98 17.37 -12.52
C HIS A 56 37.60 17.41 -11.86
N GLN A 57 36.72 18.31 -12.28
CA GLN A 57 35.33 18.37 -11.80
C GLN A 57 34.56 17.08 -12.10
N ILE A 58 34.70 16.52 -13.31
CA ILE A 58 34.09 15.23 -13.66
C ILE A 58 34.62 14.13 -12.75
N LYS A 59 35.91 14.15 -12.41
CA LYS A 59 36.51 13.20 -11.46
C LYS A 59 35.94 13.36 -10.05
N GLU A 60 35.74 14.58 -9.58
CA GLU A 60 35.09 14.84 -8.28
C GLU A 60 33.63 14.36 -8.26
N GLU A 61 32.86 14.66 -9.32
CA GLU A 61 31.49 14.15 -9.50
C GLU A 61 31.48 12.61 -9.50
N GLN A 62 32.42 11.98 -10.21
CA GLN A 62 32.60 10.53 -10.25
C GLN A 62 32.88 9.94 -8.86
N GLN A 63 33.72 10.59 -8.05
CA GLN A 63 34.01 10.16 -6.68
C GLN A 63 32.78 10.29 -5.77
N ALA A 64 32.00 11.37 -5.91
CA ALA A 64 30.76 11.54 -5.16
C ALA A 64 29.75 10.45 -5.49
N ILE A 65 29.61 10.06 -6.77
CA ILE A 65 28.77 8.94 -7.19
C ILE A 65 29.27 7.63 -6.58
N ALA A 66 30.58 7.38 -6.60
CA ALA A 66 31.18 6.19 -6.02
C ALA A 66 30.83 6.01 -4.53
N LEU A 67 30.87 7.10 -3.76
CA LEU A 67 30.50 7.10 -2.34
C LEU A 67 29.01 6.82 -2.12
N ASN A 68 28.13 7.35 -2.99
CA ASN A 68 26.71 7.06 -2.91
C ASN A 68 26.39 5.60 -3.22
N MET A 69 27.07 5.02 -4.22
CA MET A 69 26.96 3.60 -4.53
C MET A 69 27.44 2.73 -3.38
N GLU A 70 28.61 3.03 -2.80
CA GLU A 70 29.21 2.25 -1.70
C GLU A 70 28.28 2.15 -0.47
N LYS A 71 27.60 3.25 -0.11
CA LYS A 71 26.62 3.26 0.99
C LYS A 71 25.48 2.26 0.78
N VAL A 72 25.09 2.05 -0.47
CA VAL A 72 24.01 1.14 -0.82
C VAL A 72 24.53 -0.29 -0.97
N GLU A 73 25.63 -0.50 -1.70
CA GLU A 73 26.20 -1.80 -2.06
C GLU A 73 26.31 -2.78 -0.89
N GLY A 74 26.74 -2.31 0.29
CA GLY A 74 26.91 -3.14 1.48
C GLY A 74 25.62 -3.54 2.19
N THR A 75 24.50 -2.87 1.90
CA THR A 75 23.23 -3.02 2.62
C THR A 75 22.11 -3.59 1.75
N ILE A 76 22.39 -3.96 0.49
CA ILE A 76 21.37 -4.44 -0.45
C ILE A 76 20.65 -5.69 0.06
N GLU A 77 21.39 -6.62 0.65
CA GLU A 77 20.89 -7.94 1.08
C GLU A 77 20.38 -7.94 2.53
N ASP A 78 20.28 -6.77 3.17
CA ASP A 78 19.82 -6.63 4.55
C ASP A 78 18.34 -7.04 4.67
N GLN A 79 18.11 -8.17 5.33
CA GLN A 79 16.77 -8.73 5.52
C GLN A 79 15.88 -7.87 6.44
N ALA A 80 16.50 -7.11 7.35
CA ALA A 80 15.81 -6.22 8.28
C ALA A 80 15.40 -4.87 7.66
N CYS A 81 15.65 -4.67 6.36
CA CYS A 81 15.38 -3.39 5.70
C CYS A 81 13.92 -3.29 5.25
N ASP A 82 13.23 -2.23 5.67
CA ASP A 82 11.85 -1.92 5.26
C ASP A 82 11.73 -1.75 3.74
N GLU A 83 10.53 -1.98 3.19
CA GLU A 83 10.23 -1.82 1.77
C GLU A 83 10.53 -0.41 1.25
N LYS A 84 10.26 0.62 2.06
CA LYS A 84 10.57 2.02 1.72
C LYS A 84 12.08 2.25 1.59
N ALA A 85 12.86 1.69 2.51
CA ALA A 85 14.31 1.82 2.49
C ALA A 85 14.93 1.01 1.34
N PHE A 86 14.36 -0.16 1.01
CA PHE A 86 14.76 -0.94 -0.16
C PHE A 86 14.50 -0.20 -1.48
N LYS A 87 13.31 0.40 -1.65
CA LYS A 87 13.00 1.25 -2.81
C LYS A 87 13.90 2.47 -2.90
N GLN A 88 14.30 3.05 -1.77
CA GLN A 88 15.25 4.16 -1.76
C GLN A 88 16.64 3.73 -2.23
N LYS A 89 17.09 2.52 -1.87
CA LYS A 89 18.34 1.93 -2.37
C LYS A 89 18.27 1.71 -3.89
N GLU A 90 17.16 1.17 -4.38
CA GLU A 90 16.91 1.00 -5.82
C GLU A 90 16.98 2.34 -6.57
N TYR A 91 16.26 3.35 -6.07
CA TYR A 91 16.28 4.70 -6.62
C TYR A 91 17.70 5.28 -6.63
N THR A 92 18.48 5.08 -5.56
CA THR A 92 19.84 5.60 -5.46
C THR A 92 20.76 4.98 -6.51
N LEU A 93 20.64 3.67 -6.76
CA LEU A 93 21.42 2.99 -7.80
C LEU A 93 20.97 3.42 -9.21
N ALA A 94 19.66 3.53 -9.46
CA ALA A 94 19.14 4.01 -10.73
C ALA A 94 19.58 5.46 -11.01
N HIS A 95 19.51 6.33 -10.00
CA HIS A 95 19.98 7.70 -10.10
C HIS A 95 21.50 7.77 -10.34
N SER A 96 22.28 6.92 -9.67
CA SER A 96 23.72 6.81 -9.90
C SER A 96 24.03 6.39 -11.34
N ASN A 97 23.26 5.47 -11.92
CA ASN A 97 23.38 5.08 -13.34
C ASN A 97 23.24 6.28 -14.27
N GLU A 98 22.18 7.07 -14.07
CA GLU A 98 21.90 8.25 -14.90
C GLU A 98 23.03 9.28 -14.79
N LEU A 99 23.53 9.53 -13.58
CA LEU A 99 24.65 10.45 -13.38
C LEU A 99 25.92 9.97 -14.09
N LEU A 100 26.24 8.67 -14.04
CA LEU A 100 27.40 8.12 -14.75
C LEU A 100 27.27 8.26 -16.26
N LEU A 101 26.07 8.03 -16.82
CA LEU A 101 25.80 8.24 -18.24
C LEU A 101 26.01 9.70 -18.64
N ARG A 102 25.49 10.65 -17.85
CA ARG A 102 25.73 12.09 -18.07
C ARG A 102 27.21 12.45 -17.99
N LEU A 103 27.99 11.83 -17.08
CA LEU A 103 29.45 12.05 -17.03
C LEU A 103 30.14 11.55 -18.31
N MET A 104 29.72 10.40 -18.84
CA MET A 104 30.24 9.90 -20.11
C MET A 104 29.92 10.83 -21.28
N GLU A 105 28.69 11.34 -21.35
CA GLU A 105 28.30 12.33 -22.38
C GLU A 105 29.15 13.61 -22.28
N LYS A 106 29.36 14.13 -21.06
CA LYS A 106 30.26 15.27 -20.81
C LYS A 106 31.69 14.98 -21.27
N LEU A 107 32.19 13.77 -21.02
CA LEU A 107 33.52 13.36 -21.47
C LEU A 107 33.60 13.27 -22.99
N ASP A 108 32.59 12.71 -23.65
CA ASP A 108 32.55 12.56 -25.11
C ASP A 108 32.52 13.91 -25.82
N ALA A 109 31.84 14.90 -25.24
CA ALA A 109 31.87 16.28 -25.73
C ALA A 109 33.29 16.89 -25.71
N ILE A 110 34.19 16.44 -24.81
CA ILE A 110 35.59 16.87 -24.80
C ILE A 110 36.32 16.24 -25.98
N ARG A 111 36.55 17.05 -27.01
CA ARG A 111 37.37 16.74 -28.18
C ARG A 111 38.72 17.46 -28.06
N PRO A 112 39.77 16.81 -27.54
CA PRO A 112 41.01 17.50 -27.13
C PRO A 112 41.67 18.30 -28.26
N LEU A 113 41.66 17.77 -29.48
CA LEU A 113 42.23 18.45 -30.65
C LEU A 113 41.47 19.74 -30.98
N THR A 114 40.15 19.64 -31.13
CA THR A 114 39.28 20.79 -31.41
C THR A 114 39.38 21.87 -30.33
N VAL A 115 39.49 21.47 -29.07
CA VAL A 115 39.60 22.40 -27.94
C VAL A 115 40.93 23.14 -27.94
N VAL A 116 42.05 22.45 -28.16
CA VAL A 116 43.39 23.07 -28.19
C VAL A 116 43.55 23.98 -29.42
N MET A 117 43.00 23.59 -30.56
CA MET A 117 43.06 24.35 -31.82
C MET A 117 41.97 25.41 -31.97
N GLY A 118 41.06 25.55 -31.00
CA GLY A 118 39.98 26.54 -31.07
C GLY A 118 39.00 26.37 -32.24
N GLY A 119 38.88 25.15 -32.78
CA GLY A 119 38.05 24.86 -33.95
C GLY A 119 38.71 25.07 -35.32
N GLU A 120 39.93 25.62 -35.37
CA GLU A 120 40.72 25.72 -36.61
C GLU A 120 41.32 24.35 -36.96
N THR A 121 40.57 23.48 -37.64
CA THR A 121 41.06 22.12 -38.00
C THR A 121 41.83 22.05 -39.32
N GLU A 122 41.90 23.14 -40.09
CA GLU A 122 42.56 23.16 -41.40
C GLU A 122 44.09 23.28 -41.31
N ALA A 123 44.63 23.79 -40.20
CA ALA A 123 46.06 23.88 -39.97
C ALA A 123 46.60 22.60 -39.33
N GLU A 124 47.80 22.16 -39.71
CA GLU A 124 48.43 21.03 -39.01
C GLU A 124 48.79 21.40 -37.56
N PRO A 125 48.54 20.51 -36.58
CA PRO A 125 48.86 20.80 -35.18
C PRO A 125 50.38 20.81 -34.98
N ASN A 126 50.88 21.87 -34.37
CA ASN A 126 52.28 21.99 -34.00
C ASN A 126 52.66 21.00 -32.90
N GLU A 127 53.96 20.68 -32.75
CA GLU A 127 54.46 19.74 -31.72
C GLU A 127 53.97 20.09 -30.31
N PHE A 128 53.97 21.38 -29.98
CA PHE A 128 53.44 21.87 -28.71
C PHE A 128 51.96 21.51 -28.51
N GLU A 129 51.11 21.72 -29.52
CA GLU A 129 49.67 21.42 -29.45
C GLU A 129 49.44 19.91 -29.37
N ARG A 130 50.23 19.11 -30.10
CA ARG A 130 50.19 17.65 -30.00
C ARG A 130 50.50 17.18 -28.58
N ALA A 131 51.49 17.79 -27.92
CA ALA A 131 51.81 17.48 -26.52
C ALA A 131 50.66 17.82 -25.56
N LEU A 132 50.01 18.99 -25.74
CA LEU A 132 48.83 19.37 -24.93
C LEU A 132 47.67 18.37 -25.14
N VAL A 133 47.38 18.04 -26.39
CA VAL A 133 46.34 17.08 -26.75
C VAL A 133 46.62 15.71 -26.15
N ALA A 134 47.87 15.23 -26.18
CA ALA A 134 48.26 13.97 -25.57
C ALA A 134 48.03 13.96 -24.05
N ASN A 135 48.39 15.04 -23.35
CA ASN A 135 48.15 15.19 -21.91
C ASN A 135 46.66 15.12 -21.57
N ILE A 136 45.82 15.87 -22.30
CA ILE A 136 44.36 15.87 -22.10
C ILE A 136 43.79 14.46 -22.39
N LYS A 137 44.22 13.81 -23.47
CA LYS A 137 43.79 12.44 -23.82
C LYS A 137 44.13 11.43 -22.73
N ALA A 138 45.35 11.47 -22.20
CA ALA A 138 45.78 10.57 -21.14
C ALA A 138 44.90 10.71 -19.90
N LYS A 139 44.65 11.95 -19.45
CA LYS A 139 43.78 12.19 -18.30
C LYS A 139 42.32 11.84 -18.56
N LYS A 140 41.79 12.17 -19.76
CA LYS A 140 40.44 11.78 -20.17
C LYS A 140 40.27 10.26 -20.10
N ARG A 141 41.24 9.50 -20.62
CA ARG A 141 41.24 8.03 -20.59
C ARG A 141 41.19 7.49 -19.16
N THR A 142 42.01 8.01 -18.25
CA THR A 142 41.97 7.58 -16.84
C THR A 142 40.59 7.82 -16.21
N VAL A 143 39.94 8.95 -16.48
CA VAL A 143 38.60 9.23 -15.95
C VAL A 143 37.55 8.27 -16.55
N ILE A 144 37.63 7.97 -17.85
CA ILE A 144 36.76 6.98 -18.51
C ILE A 144 36.92 5.61 -17.83
N GLU A 145 38.15 5.13 -17.64
CA GLU A 145 38.43 3.84 -17.01
C GLU A 145 37.86 3.77 -15.58
N CYS A 146 37.90 4.87 -14.82
CA CYS A 146 37.28 4.97 -13.51
C CYS A 146 35.73 4.89 -13.58
N ILE A 147 35.10 5.57 -14.53
CA ILE A 147 33.64 5.54 -14.72
C ILE A 147 33.18 4.17 -15.19
N GLU A 148 33.87 3.54 -16.15
CA GLU A 148 33.60 2.16 -16.59
C GLU A 148 33.76 1.15 -15.44
N GLY A 149 34.70 1.40 -14.53
CA GLY A 149 34.80 0.65 -13.28
C GLY A 149 33.55 0.78 -12.41
N LEU A 150 32.96 1.97 -12.32
CA LEU A 150 31.71 2.18 -11.59
C LEU A 150 30.51 1.53 -12.28
N PHE A 151 30.39 1.58 -13.61
CA PHE A 151 29.32 0.86 -14.32
C PHE A 151 29.34 -0.64 -14.02
N ARG A 152 30.52 -1.26 -14.04
CA ARG A 152 30.67 -2.68 -13.68
C ARG A 152 30.25 -2.97 -12.24
N ARG A 153 30.61 -2.10 -11.29
CA ARG A 153 30.14 -2.21 -9.90
C ARG A 153 28.63 -2.07 -9.80
N LEU A 154 28.06 -1.13 -10.54
CA LEU A 154 26.62 -0.86 -10.58
C LEU A 154 25.85 -2.06 -11.14
N ASP A 155 26.36 -2.72 -12.18
CA ASP A 155 25.76 -3.93 -12.74
C ASP A 155 25.70 -5.06 -11.71
N VAL A 156 26.78 -5.23 -10.94
CA VAL A 156 26.81 -6.21 -9.83
C VAL A 156 25.79 -5.83 -8.75
N ALA A 157 25.75 -4.57 -8.34
CA ALA A 157 24.79 -4.07 -7.35
C ALA A 157 23.34 -4.25 -7.82
N ASN A 158 23.04 -3.91 -9.07
CA ASN A 158 21.73 -4.12 -9.69
C ASN A 158 21.38 -5.61 -9.78
N GLY A 159 22.35 -6.47 -10.04
CA GLY A 159 22.17 -7.92 -9.99
C GLY A 159 21.74 -8.41 -8.60
N LYS A 160 22.37 -7.89 -7.53
CA LYS A 160 21.97 -8.18 -6.15
C LYS A 160 20.59 -7.63 -5.82
N MET A 161 20.30 -6.39 -6.22
CA MET A 161 18.98 -5.76 -6.01
C MET A 161 17.86 -6.57 -6.66
N LYS A 162 18.04 -7.04 -7.89
CA LYS A 162 17.05 -7.86 -8.59
C LYS A 162 16.78 -9.18 -7.85
N LYS A 163 17.83 -9.84 -7.35
CA LYS A 163 17.69 -11.08 -6.57
C LYS A 163 16.93 -10.84 -5.26
N GLU A 164 17.28 -9.79 -4.53
CA GLU A 164 16.61 -9.46 -3.27
C GLU A 164 15.16 -9.02 -3.50
N SER A 165 14.89 -8.25 -4.57
CA SER A 165 13.53 -7.87 -4.97
C SER A 165 12.66 -9.09 -5.25
N ALA A 166 13.18 -10.07 -6.00
CA ALA A 166 12.48 -11.32 -6.27
C ALA A 166 12.20 -12.09 -4.97
N ARG A 167 13.20 -12.20 -4.07
CA ARG A 167 13.02 -12.86 -2.76
C ARG A 167 11.93 -12.17 -1.92
N ARG A 168 11.92 -10.83 -1.90
CA ARG A 168 10.90 -10.05 -1.17
C ARG A 168 9.51 -10.26 -1.74
N GLU A 169 9.39 -10.33 -3.06
CA GLU A 169 8.12 -10.62 -3.73
C GLU A 169 7.62 -12.03 -3.43
N GLU A 170 8.49 -13.04 -3.42
CA GLU A 170 8.14 -14.41 -3.03
C GLU A 170 7.62 -14.47 -1.59
N VAL A 171 8.34 -13.83 -0.65
CA VAL A 171 7.91 -13.76 0.76
C VAL A 171 6.58 -13.03 0.91
N ALA A 172 6.35 -11.94 0.16
CA ALA A 172 5.08 -11.23 0.18
C ALA A 172 3.93 -12.09 -0.35
N ARG A 173 4.14 -12.83 -1.44
CA ARG A 173 3.14 -13.76 -2.00
C ARG A 173 2.85 -14.92 -1.05
N GLU A 174 3.86 -15.46 -0.37
CA GLU A 174 3.67 -16.53 0.61
C GLU A 174 2.86 -16.04 1.82
N LYS A 175 3.17 -14.85 2.35
CA LYS A 175 2.37 -14.21 3.41
C LYS A 175 0.92 -14.01 2.99
N GLU A 176 0.68 -13.49 1.79
CA GLU A 176 -0.68 -13.29 1.27
C GLU A 176 -1.44 -14.63 1.14
N ARG A 177 -0.75 -15.71 0.76
CA ARG A 177 -1.35 -17.05 0.72
C ARG A 177 -1.74 -17.55 2.11
N LEU A 178 -0.85 -17.42 3.08
CA LEU A 178 -1.12 -17.82 4.47
C LEU A 178 -2.26 -17.00 5.07
N GLU A 179 -2.29 -15.69 4.84
CA GLU A 179 -3.39 -14.81 5.29
C GLU A 179 -4.73 -15.22 4.66
N LYS A 180 -4.76 -15.60 3.37
CA LYS A 180 -5.96 -16.12 2.71
C LYS A 180 -6.40 -17.47 3.27
N GLU A 181 -5.46 -18.38 3.50
CA GLU A 181 -5.75 -19.70 4.08
C GLU A 181 -6.28 -19.56 5.52
N GLU A 182 -5.71 -18.67 6.33
CA GLU A 182 -6.19 -18.34 7.68
C GLU A 182 -7.58 -17.68 7.63
N ALA A 183 -7.79 -16.72 6.74
CA ALA A 183 -9.10 -16.08 6.56
C ALA A 183 -10.17 -17.07 6.11
N GLU A 184 -9.84 -18.01 5.21
CA GLU A 184 -10.76 -19.05 4.78
C GLU A 184 -11.08 -20.02 5.92
N ARG A 185 -10.09 -20.42 6.72
CA ARG A 185 -10.31 -21.26 7.90
C ARG A 185 -11.24 -20.58 8.91
N LEU A 186 -11.01 -19.31 9.21
CA LEU A 186 -11.87 -18.52 10.11
C LEU A 186 -13.30 -18.41 9.56
N ALA A 187 -13.45 -18.17 8.25
CA ALA A 187 -14.76 -18.10 7.61
C ALA A 187 -15.52 -19.44 7.64
N ARG A 188 -14.81 -20.58 7.53
CA ARG A 188 -15.43 -21.91 7.67
C ARG A 188 -15.87 -22.16 9.12
N GLU A 189 -15.03 -21.85 10.09
CA GLU A 189 -15.36 -22.00 11.51
C GLU A 189 -16.55 -21.12 11.92
N GLU A 190 -16.64 -19.89 11.39
CA GLU A 190 -17.77 -18.99 11.64
C GLU A 190 -19.07 -19.54 11.04
N ARG A 191 -19.01 -20.10 9.82
CA ARG A 191 -20.19 -20.76 9.19
C ARG A 191 -20.64 -21.98 9.98
N GLU A 192 -19.72 -22.83 10.43
CA GLU A 192 -20.05 -23.99 11.26
C GLU A 192 -20.70 -23.57 12.58
N ARG A 193 -20.17 -22.53 13.24
CA ARG A 193 -20.79 -21.95 14.45
C ARG A 193 -22.17 -21.40 14.18
N GLU A 194 -22.39 -20.74 13.03
CA GLU A 194 -23.70 -20.22 12.65
C GLU A 194 -24.71 -21.35 12.37
N GLU A 195 -24.29 -22.43 11.72
CA GLU A 195 -25.11 -23.61 11.46
C GLU A 195 -25.52 -24.30 12.77
N ILE A 196 -24.58 -24.52 13.69
CA ILE A 196 -24.86 -25.07 15.03
C ILE A 196 -25.84 -24.15 15.79
N ARG A 197 -25.67 -22.83 15.69
CA ARG A 197 -26.60 -21.88 16.33
C ARG A 197 -28.02 -22.02 15.76
N LYS A 198 -28.16 -22.07 14.44
CA LYS A 198 -29.46 -22.26 13.76
C LYS A 198 -30.09 -23.61 14.11
N GLU A 199 -29.30 -24.67 14.18
CA GLU A 199 -29.80 -26.00 14.56
C GLU A 199 -30.29 -26.01 16.01
N ASN A 200 -29.55 -25.40 16.94
CA ASN A 200 -29.96 -25.26 18.33
C ASN A 200 -31.21 -24.40 18.47
N GLU A 201 -31.31 -23.29 17.73
CA GLU A 201 -32.52 -22.46 17.67
C GLU A 201 -33.73 -23.25 17.13
N ARG A 202 -33.53 -24.13 16.14
CA ARG A 202 -34.60 -24.99 15.60
C ARG A 202 -35.04 -26.03 16.63
N LYS A 203 -34.10 -26.73 17.26
CA LYS A 203 -34.39 -27.72 18.33
C LYS A 203 -35.14 -27.08 19.49
N ALA A 204 -34.73 -25.89 19.92
CA ALA A 204 -35.42 -25.17 20.98
C ALA A 204 -36.88 -24.83 20.62
N LYS A 205 -37.14 -24.45 19.35
CA LYS A 205 -38.52 -24.21 18.86
C LYS A 205 -39.34 -25.49 18.77
N GLU A 206 -38.78 -26.57 18.22
CA GLU A 206 -39.43 -27.89 18.15
C GLU A 206 -39.79 -28.40 19.55
N GLU A 207 -38.91 -28.22 20.53
CA GLU A 207 -39.17 -28.61 21.92
C GLU A 207 -40.26 -27.75 22.58
N GLN A 208 -40.23 -26.43 22.37
CA GLN A 208 -41.30 -25.54 22.84
C GLN A 208 -42.66 -25.89 22.22
N GLU A 209 -42.69 -26.21 20.93
CA GLU A 209 -43.92 -26.63 20.26
C GLU A 209 -44.45 -27.96 20.81
N ARG A 210 -43.56 -28.92 21.08
CA ARG A 210 -43.94 -30.19 21.70
C ARG A 210 -44.52 -29.99 23.11
N ILE A 211 -43.90 -29.14 23.92
CA ILE A 211 -44.41 -28.79 25.26
C ILE A 211 -45.79 -28.11 25.15
N ALA A 212 -45.96 -27.18 24.21
CA ALA A 212 -47.25 -26.50 24.00
C ALA A 212 -48.36 -27.47 23.54
N GLN A 213 -48.04 -28.44 22.67
CA GLN A 213 -48.98 -29.48 22.25
C GLN A 213 -49.36 -30.42 23.40
N GLU A 214 -48.38 -30.81 24.23
CA GLU A 214 -48.61 -31.65 25.41
C GLU A 214 -49.47 -30.92 26.46
N GLU A 215 -49.21 -29.64 26.72
CA GLU A 215 -50.05 -28.81 27.59
C GLU A 215 -51.47 -28.63 27.04
N ALA A 216 -51.62 -28.41 25.73
CA ALA A 216 -52.93 -28.30 25.10
C ALA A 216 -53.74 -29.60 25.19
N LEU A 217 -53.09 -30.75 25.00
CA LEU A 217 -53.70 -32.07 25.20
C LEU A 217 -54.09 -32.32 26.66
N LEU A 218 -53.27 -31.89 27.61
CA LEU A 218 -53.61 -31.95 29.03
C LEU A 218 -54.85 -31.10 29.34
N ARG A 219 -54.92 -29.87 28.82
CA ARG A 219 -56.13 -29.04 28.98
C ARG A 219 -57.36 -29.68 28.37
N GLN A 220 -57.27 -30.28 27.19
CA GLN A 220 -58.41 -30.99 26.58
C GLN A 220 -58.86 -32.17 27.46
N LYS A 221 -57.92 -32.95 28.01
CA LYS A 221 -58.26 -34.04 28.94
C LYS A 221 -58.85 -33.55 30.24
N GLU A 222 -58.37 -32.44 30.80
CA GLU A 222 -58.94 -31.81 31.98
C GLU A 222 -60.35 -31.28 31.72
N GLU A 223 -60.58 -30.64 30.57
CA GLU A 223 -61.90 -30.19 30.13
C GLU A 223 -62.85 -31.38 29.90
N GLU A 224 -62.40 -32.45 29.25
CA GLU A 224 -63.17 -33.69 29.08
C GLU A 224 -63.50 -34.36 30.42
N ALA A 225 -62.54 -34.42 31.35
CA ALA A 225 -62.76 -34.96 32.69
C ALA A 225 -63.74 -34.09 33.49
N SER A 226 -63.64 -32.76 33.38
CA SER A 226 -64.59 -31.83 33.99
C SER A 226 -65.99 -31.99 33.40
N LEU A 227 -66.11 -32.15 32.08
CA LEU A 227 -67.39 -32.40 31.41
C LEU A 227 -67.98 -33.76 31.80
N GLN A 228 -67.16 -34.80 31.91
CA GLN A 228 -67.61 -36.11 32.40
C GLN A 228 -68.09 -36.03 33.86
N GLN A 229 -67.40 -35.27 34.70
CA GLN A 229 -67.82 -35.03 36.07
C GLN A 229 -69.13 -34.22 36.12
N GLU A 230 -69.31 -33.25 35.23
CA GLU A 230 -70.56 -32.49 35.10
C GLU A 230 -71.72 -33.36 34.55
N ILE A 231 -71.44 -34.30 33.65
CA ILE A 231 -72.43 -35.29 33.17
C ILE A 231 -72.80 -36.25 34.30
N LEU A 232 -71.83 -36.74 35.07
CA LEU A 232 -72.08 -37.58 36.24
C LEU A 232 -72.91 -36.84 37.29
N SER A 233 -72.57 -35.59 37.62
CA SER A 233 -73.38 -34.80 38.55
C SER A 233 -74.79 -34.55 38.03
N LYS A 234 -74.95 -34.34 36.70
CA LYS A 234 -76.28 -34.21 36.10
C LYS A 234 -77.04 -35.54 36.11
N GLN A 235 -76.39 -36.69 35.93
CA GLN A 235 -77.02 -38.01 36.10
C GLN A 235 -77.47 -38.23 37.54
N ASP A 236 -76.64 -37.85 38.53
CA ASP A 236 -77.02 -37.88 39.95
C ASP A 236 -78.21 -36.94 40.24
N ASP A 237 -78.30 -35.78 39.56
CA ASP A 237 -79.45 -34.88 39.62
C ASP A 237 -80.71 -35.48 38.95
N TYR A 238 -80.57 -36.20 37.83
CA TYR A 238 -81.68 -36.91 37.17
C TYR A 238 -82.16 -38.12 37.98
N GLU A 239 -81.26 -38.87 38.63
CA GLU A 239 -81.63 -39.95 39.56
C GLU A 239 -82.32 -39.41 40.82
N GLN A 240 -81.96 -38.21 41.31
CA GLN A 240 -82.73 -37.53 42.35
C GLN A 240 -84.13 -37.12 41.87
N VAL A 241 -84.30 -36.71 40.61
CA VAL A 241 -85.63 -36.42 40.05
C VAL A 241 -86.45 -37.70 39.85
N GLU A 242 -85.83 -38.83 39.47
CA GLU A 242 -86.51 -40.14 39.35
C GLU A 242 -86.95 -40.72 40.72
N ILE A 243 -86.24 -40.37 41.80
CA ILE A 243 -86.67 -40.69 43.17
C ILE A 243 -87.84 -39.78 43.60
N ILE A 244 -87.86 -38.50 43.20
CA ILE A 244 -88.97 -37.58 43.49
C ILE A 244 -90.23 -37.94 42.69
N GLU A 245 -90.12 -38.36 41.42
CA GLU A 245 -91.28 -38.83 40.63
C GLU A 245 -91.81 -40.20 41.09
N GLN A 246 -91.03 -41.00 41.84
CA GLN A 246 -91.51 -42.22 42.50
C GLN A 246 -92.03 -42.00 43.93
N GLU A 247 -91.67 -40.89 44.60
CA GLU A 247 -92.27 -40.48 45.88
C GLU A 247 -93.56 -39.63 45.71
N GLU A 248 -93.83 -39.06 44.53
CA GLU A 248 -95.10 -38.36 44.22
C GLU A 248 -96.22 -39.29 43.69
N ALA A 249 -96.08 -40.60 43.84
CA ALA A 249 -97.17 -41.57 43.70
C ALA A 249 -97.81 -41.90 45.06
N ALA A 250 -98.45 -40.88 45.63
CA ALA A 250 -99.64 -40.95 46.49
C ALA A 250 -99.51 -41.59 47.89
N GLU A 251 -99.21 -40.72 48.86
CA GLU A 251 -99.73 -40.78 50.23
C GLU A 251 -101.28 -40.86 50.28
N PRO A 252 -101.86 -41.46 51.34
CA PRO A 252 -103.27 -41.31 51.69
C PRO A 252 -103.53 -40.03 52.51
N VAL A 253 -104.57 -39.32 52.11
CA VAL A 253 -105.15 -38.14 52.77
C VAL A 253 -105.76 -38.50 54.14
N GLN A 254 -105.34 -37.83 55.21
CA GLN A 254 -106.09 -37.67 56.46
C GLN A 254 -105.95 -36.23 56.98
N GLU A 255 -106.82 -35.34 56.51
CA GLU A 255 -107.24 -34.14 57.24
C GLU A 255 -108.51 -34.47 58.02
N GLN A 256 -108.43 -34.38 59.36
CA GLN A 256 -109.49 -33.98 60.30
C GLN A 256 -109.27 -34.65 61.67
N ASP A 257 -108.61 -33.94 62.59
CA ASP A 257 -108.95 -33.95 64.03
C ASP A 257 -108.06 -32.97 64.84
N GLN A 258 -108.28 -31.66 64.65
CA GLN A 258 -107.74 -30.62 65.54
C GLN A 258 -108.80 -29.65 66.09
N GLU A 259 -110.09 -30.00 66.02
CA GLU A 259 -111.16 -29.22 66.69
C GLU A 259 -111.82 -29.93 67.88
N GLN A 260 -111.44 -31.17 68.23
CA GLN A 260 -111.98 -31.84 69.42
C GLN A 260 -111.16 -31.63 70.70
N ALA A 261 -109.99 -30.96 70.62
CA ALA A 261 -109.15 -30.67 71.79
C ALA A 261 -109.43 -29.30 72.45
N ILE A 262 -110.26 -28.44 71.85
CA ILE A 262 -110.56 -27.09 72.37
C ILE A 262 -111.84 -27.05 73.23
N LEU A 263 -112.69 -28.10 73.20
CA LEU A 263 -114.00 -28.08 73.89
C LEU A 263 -114.11 -28.93 75.17
N ALA A 264 -113.15 -29.80 75.49
CA ALA A 264 -113.20 -30.62 76.71
C ALA A 264 -112.37 -30.05 77.89
N ALA A 265 -111.42 -29.15 77.63
CA ALA A 265 -110.64 -28.47 78.67
C ALA A 265 -111.35 -27.26 79.30
N MET A 266 -112.61 -26.98 78.92
CA MET A 266 -113.43 -25.88 79.46
C MET A 266 -114.58 -26.32 80.37
N LYS A 267 -114.70 -27.61 80.74
CA LYS A 267 -115.82 -28.04 81.59
C LYS A 267 -115.47 -29.03 82.70
N GLU A 268 -114.27 -28.87 83.28
CA GLU A 268 -113.95 -29.20 84.68
C GLU A 268 -113.87 -27.91 85.54
N VAL A 269 -114.67 -26.88 85.17
CA VAL A 269 -114.85 -25.62 85.93
C VAL A 269 -116.24 -25.53 86.58
N GLU A 270 -117.05 -26.60 86.55
CA GLU A 270 -118.31 -26.68 87.33
C GLU A 270 -118.40 -28.07 87.98
N GLN A 271 -117.50 -28.39 88.92
CA GLN A 271 -117.91 -28.49 90.32
C GLN A 271 -118.55 -27.18 90.79
N GLU A 272 -119.87 -27.12 90.76
CA GLU A 272 -120.69 -26.45 91.78
C GLU A 272 -122.15 -26.85 91.54
N ASP A 273 -122.83 -27.22 92.63
CA ASP A 273 -124.26 -27.43 92.78
C ASP A 273 -124.87 -28.67 92.08
N GLU A 274 -125.09 -29.80 92.77
CA GLU A 274 -125.94 -29.90 93.97
C GLU A 274 -127.07 -28.86 93.98
N ASN A 275 -128.10 -29.04 93.15
CA ASN A 275 -129.48 -28.81 93.59
C ASN A 275 -130.51 -29.25 92.55
N SER A 276 -131.29 -30.27 92.95
CA SER A 276 -132.75 -30.29 92.89
C SER A 276 -133.29 -31.63 92.36
N LYS A 277 -133.70 -32.44 93.34
CA LYS A 277 -134.96 -33.23 93.39
C LYS A 277 -135.34 -34.11 92.22
#